data_AF-A0A8T6Y5T3-F1
#
_entry.id   AF-A0A8T6Y5T3-F1
#
_cell.length_a   1.000
_cell.length_b   1.000
_cell.length_c   1.000
_cell.angle_alpha   90.00
_cell.angle_beta   90.00
_cell.angle_gamma   90.00
#
_symmetry.space_group_name_H-M   'P 1'
#
loop_
_entity.id
_entity.type
_entity.pdbx_description
1 polymer ?
#
loop_
_entity_poly.entity_id
_entity_poly.type
_entity_poly.pdbx_seq_one_letter_code
_entity_poly.pdbx_strand_id
1 'polypeptide(L)'
;MGQKIVAEAARRLAPSGGADSHRHDLFVADNQKIASDSQRMLVGWGSMTEMPAIEALENFVLGQFNGMVKMEHASLRFYPDERCAAVVVSWQSPTRRIEDAKKMARVAPDRFLEQGTKQIWEVRKAEDGTPFLVRKTDEDLDTLLSQRRQKAATAHKGITASFATLKTAGYLSVDEGDTVRFTHKGLTKVGRVERFDDDDNAYIASGEEKCKVAAPAIVEVVQKDPKTIQDYKAKSRQYFSKIFPAEYMKQWMKSGETEENADPQ
;
A
#
# COMPACT_ATOMS: atom_id res chain seq x y z
N MET A 1 29.11 -15.88 17.07
CA MET A 1 29.26 -16.53 15.74
C MET A 1 27.97 -16.53 14.90
N GLY A 2 26.77 -16.65 15.49
CA GLY A 2 25.51 -16.71 14.73
C GLY A 2 25.17 -15.45 13.91
N GLN A 3 25.46 -14.24 14.41
CA GLN A 3 25.14 -12.99 13.71
C GLN A 3 25.90 -12.81 12.38
N LYS A 4 27.16 -13.27 12.29
CA LYS A 4 27.92 -13.20 11.03
C LYS A 4 27.36 -14.14 9.96
N ILE A 5 26.90 -15.34 10.34
CA ILE A 5 26.32 -16.31 9.41
C ILE A 5 24.96 -15.82 8.89
N VAL A 6 24.15 -15.22 9.76
CA VAL A 6 22.86 -14.62 9.37
C VAL A 6 23.05 -13.41 8.46
N ALA A 7 24.03 -12.54 8.75
CA ALA A 7 24.36 -11.39 7.90
C ALA A 7 24.91 -11.82 6.52
N GLU A 8 25.73 -12.87 6.46
CA GLU A 8 26.25 -13.41 5.21
C GLU A 8 25.15 -14.06 4.35
N ALA A 9 24.19 -14.75 4.99
CA ALA A 9 23.04 -15.34 4.32
C ALA A 9 22.06 -14.27 3.82
N ALA A 10 21.80 -13.23 4.62
CA ALA A 10 21.02 -12.06 4.24
C ALA A 10 21.64 -11.33 3.04
N ARG A 11 22.96 -11.15 3.04
CA ARG A 11 23.70 -10.51 1.94
C ARG A 11 23.69 -11.33 0.65
N ARG A 12 23.62 -12.67 0.72
CA ARG A 12 23.48 -13.57 -0.44
C ARG A 12 22.06 -13.65 -0.99
N LEU A 13 21.06 -13.37 -0.15
CA LEU A 13 19.64 -13.33 -0.52
C LEU A 13 19.16 -11.92 -0.90
N ALA A 14 19.97 -10.90 -0.64
CA ALA A 14 19.65 -9.52 -0.98
C ALA A 14 19.50 -9.37 -2.50
N PRO A 15 18.37 -8.84 -3.00
CA PRO A 15 18.30 -8.29 -4.35
C PRO A 15 19.32 -7.17 -4.50
N SER A 16 19.60 -6.77 -5.74
CA SER A 16 20.70 -5.95 -6.29
C SER A 16 21.11 -4.62 -5.60
N GLY A 17 20.66 -4.29 -4.38
CA GLY A 17 20.91 -3.03 -3.67
C GLY A 17 21.86 -3.07 -2.47
N GLY A 18 22.40 -4.23 -2.07
CA GLY A 18 23.36 -4.35 -0.95
C GLY A 18 22.73 -4.64 0.42
N ALA A 19 23.57 -4.82 1.46
CA ALA A 19 23.13 -5.24 2.81
C ALA A 19 22.55 -4.07 3.64
N ASP A 20 23.03 -2.85 3.42
CA ASP A 20 22.60 -1.65 4.18
C ASP A 20 21.19 -1.18 3.80
N SER A 21 20.68 -1.60 2.63
CA SER A 21 19.31 -1.33 2.20
C SER A 21 18.32 -2.41 2.62
N HIS A 22 18.79 -3.52 3.21
CA HIS A 22 17.94 -4.64 3.60
C HIS A 22 17.59 -4.55 5.08
N ARG A 23 16.36 -4.11 5.36
CA ARG A 23 15.85 -4.03 6.73
C ARG A 23 15.08 -5.28 7.14
N HIS A 24 15.67 -6.04 8.05
CA HIS A 24 15.11 -7.31 8.57
C HIS A 24 13.95 -7.14 9.52
N ASP A 25 13.76 -5.93 10.04
CA ASP A 25 12.69 -5.61 10.97
C ASP A 25 11.39 -5.18 10.26
N LEU A 26 11.42 -5.06 8.93
CA LEU A 26 10.24 -4.81 8.10
C LEU A 26 9.39 -6.07 7.97
N PHE A 27 8.08 -5.92 8.03
CA PHE A 27 7.14 -7.02 7.87
C PHE A 27 5.83 -6.56 7.25
N VAL A 28 5.09 -7.50 6.65
CA VAL A 28 3.72 -7.24 6.16
C VAL A 28 2.79 -7.27 7.37
N ALA A 29 2.29 -6.10 7.75
CA ALA A 29 1.41 -5.91 8.90
C ALA A 29 -0.06 -6.22 8.53
N ASP A 30 -0.50 -5.75 7.36
CA ASP A 30 -1.86 -5.96 6.87
C ASP A 30 -1.94 -5.83 5.34
N ASN A 31 -3.05 -6.27 4.75
CA ASN A 31 -3.33 -6.11 3.32
C ASN A 31 -4.85 -5.99 3.06
N GLN A 32 -5.21 -5.21 2.04
CA GLN A 32 -6.57 -5.04 1.56
C GLN A 32 -6.61 -5.18 0.04
N LYS A 33 -7.50 -6.05 -0.45
CA LYS A 33 -7.69 -6.26 -1.88
C LYS A 33 -8.26 -5.01 -2.55
N ILE A 34 -7.65 -4.58 -3.65
CA ILE A 34 -8.14 -3.48 -4.51
C ILE A 34 -8.75 -4.06 -5.79
N ALA A 35 -7.98 -4.91 -6.49
CA ALA A 35 -8.41 -5.63 -7.68
C ALA A 35 -7.85 -7.07 -7.68
N SER A 36 -7.94 -7.77 -8.82
CA SER A 36 -7.37 -9.11 -8.95
C SER A 36 -5.84 -9.13 -8.92
N ASP A 37 -5.21 -8.06 -9.39
CA ASP A 37 -3.76 -7.91 -9.56
C ASP A 37 -3.14 -6.85 -8.65
N SER A 38 -3.93 -6.17 -7.82
CA SER A 38 -3.48 -5.07 -6.97
C SER A 38 -4.10 -5.10 -5.59
N GLN A 39 -3.29 -4.75 -4.60
CA GLN A 39 -3.67 -4.67 -3.19
C GLN A 39 -3.04 -3.48 -2.51
N ARG A 40 -3.70 -2.96 -1.49
CA ARG A 40 -3.08 -2.07 -0.52
C ARG A 40 -2.35 -2.93 0.51
N MET A 41 -1.05 -2.72 0.68
CA MET A 41 -0.24 -3.40 1.65
C MET A 41 0.18 -2.43 2.74
N LEU A 42 0.15 -2.90 3.99
CA LEU A 42 0.70 -2.20 5.13
C LEU A 42 2.00 -2.85 5.55
N VAL A 43 3.08 -2.07 5.56
CA VAL A 43 4.42 -2.51 5.97
C VAL A 43 4.71 -1.91 7.34
N GLY A 44 4.88 -2.76 8.35
CA GLY A 44 5.30 -2.35 9.69
C GLY A 44 6.81 -2.44 9.86
N TRP A 45 7.35 -1.72 10.86
CA TRP A 45 8.75 -1.82 11.26
C TRP A 45 8.93 -1.94 12.77
N GLY A 46 10.14 -2.30 13.22
CA GLY A 46 10.44 -2.61 14.60
C GLY A 46 10.32 -1.41 15.56
N SER A 47 9.96 -1.69 16.81
CA SER A 47 9.68 -0.66 17.83
C SER A 47 10.89 0.13 18.34
N MET A 48 12.11 -0.27 17.97
CA MET A 48 13.34 0.42 18.38
C MET A 48 14.12 0.94 17.17
N THR A 49 13.45 1.01 16.02
CA THR A 49 14.08 1.36 14.75
C THR A 49 13.49 2.63 14.18
N GLU A 50 14.33 3.37 13.46
CA GLU A 50 13.92 4.59 12.79
C GLU A 50 12.98 4.28 11.62
N MET A 51 12.32 5.33 11.11
CA MET A 51 11.49 5.22 9.91
C MET A 51 12.34 4.74 8.72
N PRO A 52 11.90 3.71 7.96
CA PRO A 52 12.65 3.23 6.81
C PRO A 52 12.61 4.25 5.66
N ALA A 53 13.72 4.35 4.92
CA ALA A 53 13.76 5.06 3.65
C ALA A 53 12.89 4.35 2.59
N ILE A 54 12.47 5.07 1.55
CA ILE A 54 11.62 4.55 0.48
C ILE A 54 12.29 3.37 -0.23
N GLU A 55 13.60 3.47 -0.48
CA GLU A 55 14.39 2.43 -1.13
C GLU A 55 14.45 1.16 -0.26
N ALA A 56 14.44 1.28 1.06
CA ALA A 56 14.42 0.13 1.96
C ALA A 56 13.06 -0.59 1.91
N LEU A 57 11.96 0.16 1.81
CA LEU A 57 10.62 -0.41 1.60
C LEU A 57 10.54 -1.12 0.24
N GLU A 58 11.01 -0.47 -0.83
CA GLU A 58 11.01 -1.07 -2.17
C GLU A 58 11.83 -2.36 -2.22
N ASN A 59 13.05 -2.35 -1.66
CA ASN A 59 13.89 -3.54 -1.58
C ASN A 59 13.26 -4.64 -0.72
N PHE A 60 12.55 -4.28 0.36
CA PHE A 60 11.79 -5.23 1.15
C PHE A 60 10.68 -5.88 0.33
N VAL A 61 9.86 -5.11 -0.38
CA VAL A 61 8.78 -5.64 -1.24
C VAL A 61 9.36 -6.54 -2.34
N LEU A 62 10.37 -6.05 -3.06
CA LEU A 62 11.03 -6.83 -4.11
C LEU A 62 11.65 -8.12 -3.57
N GLY A 63 12.37 -8.05 -2.46
CA GLY A 63 13.02 -9.22 -1.85
C GLY A 63 12.01 -10.23 -1.29
N GLN A 64 11.05 -9.76 -0.50
CA GLN A 64 10.07 -10.61 0.18
C GLN A 64 9.19 -11.40 -0.80
N PHE A 65 8.93 -10.82 -1.96
CA PHE A 65 8.11 -11.40 -3.02
C PHE A 65 8.90 -11.84 -4.25
N ASN A 66 10.24 -11.95 -4.15
CA ASN A 66 11.11 -12.42 -5.23
C ASN A 66 10.90 -11.67 -6.56
N GLY A 67 10.63 -10.37 -6.50
CA GLY A 67 10.38 -9.49 -7.64
C GLY A 67 9.03 -9.68 -8.33
N MET A 68 8.10 -10.47 -7.78
CA MET A 68 6.77 -10.71 -8.36
C MET A 68 5.76 -9.61 -8.01
N VAL A 69 6.12 -8.73 -7.09
CA VAL A 69 5.27 -7.66 -6.58
C VAL A 69 6.05 -6.37 -6.70
N LYS A 70 5.43 -5.37 -7.32
CA LYS A 70 5.97 -4.02 -7.45
C LYS A 70 5.20 -3.05 -6.57
N MET A 71 5.90 -2.03 -6.11
CA MET A 71 5.34 -0.97 -5.28
C MET A 71 4.97 0.25 -6.15
N GLU A 72 3.77 0.80 -5.96
CA GLU A 72 3.38 2.06 -6.58
C GLU A 72 3.79 3.23 -5.69
N HIS A 73 4.99 3.77 -5.93
CA HIS A 73 5.58 4.86 -5.13
C HIS A 73 4.66 6.05 -4.88
N ALA A 74 3.82 6.43 -5.87
CA ALA A 74 2.88 7.55 -5.74
C ALA A 74 1.81 7.35 -4.65
N SER A 75 1.54 6.09 -4.29
CA SER A 75 0.56 5.71 -3.27
C SER A 75 1.16 5.55 -1.87
N LEU A 76 2.48 5.68 -1.73
CA LEU A 76 3.17 5.49 -0.45
C LEU A 76 2.77 6.57 0.55
N ARG A 77 2.37 6.14 1.75
CA ARG A 77 2.03 7.00 2.88
C ARG A 77 2.64 6.45 4.15
N PHE A 78 3.33 7.30 4.90
CA PHE A 78 3.95 6.95 6.17
C PHE A 78 3.04 7.33 7.34
N TYR A 79 3.02 6.46 8.34
CA TYR A 79 2.32 6.62 9.61
C TYR A 79 3.36 6.39 10.72
N PRO A 80 4.18 7.41 11.05
CA PRO A 80 5.31 7.24 11.96
C PRO A 80 4.90 6.86 13.38
N ASP A 81 3.76 7.39 13.84
CA ASP A 81 3.23 7.14 15.19
C ASP A 81 2.82 5.67 15.36
N GLU A 82 2.25 5.09 14.32
CA GLU A 82 1.86 3.67 14.24
C GLU A 82 2.98 2.76 13.71
N ARG A 83 4.13 3.35 13.36
CA ARG A 83 5.32 2.67 12.82
C ARG A 83 5.04 1.79 11.62
N CYS A 84 4.30 2.34 10.66
CA CYS A 84 3.98 1.64 9.43
C CYS A 84 3.89 2.55 8.22
N ALA A 85 3.94 1.95 7.04
CA ALA A 85 3.75 2.63 5.76
C ALA A 85 2.71 1.85 4.94
N ALA A 86 1.71 2.55 4.42
CA ALA A 86 0.75 1.98 3.48
C ALA A 86 1.20 2.25 2.05
N VAL A 87 1.05 1.26 1.18
CA VAL A 87 1.37 1.40 -0.23
C VAL A 87 0.55 0.45 -1.07
N VAL A 88 0.15 0.88 -2.27
CA VAL A 88 -0.44 0.00 -3.27
C VAL A 88 0.66 -0.82 -3.91
N VAL A 89 0.43 -2.12 -3.97
CA VAL A 89 1.29 -3.07 -4.66
C VAL A 89 0.50 -3.78 -5.74
N SER A 90 1.18 -4.11 -6.83
CA SER A 90 0.59 -4.85 -7.94
C SER A 90 1.47 -6.01 -8.38
N TRP A 91 0.82 -7.01 -8.98
CA TRP A 91 1.51 -8.13 -9.57
C TRP A 91 2.37 -7.67 -10.73
N GLN A 92 3.60 -8.13 -10.76
CA GLN A 92 4.48 -7.99 -11.90
C GLN A 92 5.02 -9.38 -12.20
N SER A 93 4.79 -9.86 -13.42
CA SER A 93 5.41 -11.10 -13.87
C SER A 93 6.81 -10.77 -14.39
N PRO A 94 7.90 -11.18 -13.71
CA PRO A 94 9.24 -10.95 -14.22
C PRO A 94 9.39 -11.58 -15.60
N THR A 95 10.00 -10.85 -16.52
CA THR A 95 10.31 -11.32 -17.86
C THR A 95 11.80 -11.40 -18.08
N ARG A 96 12.22 -12.31 -18.95
CA ARG A 96 13.60 -12.46 -19.41
C ARG A 96 13.64 -12.73 -20.90
N ARG A 97 14.79 -12.47 -21.51
CA ARG A 97 15.01 -12.80 -22.91
C ARG A 97 15.06 -14.32 -23.09
N ILE A 98 14.63 -14.80 -24.25
CA ILE A 98 14.55 -16.24 -24.52
C ILE A 98 15.92 -16.93 -24.47
N GLU A 99 17.02 -16.20 -24.71
CA GLU A 99 18.37 -16.76 -24.67
C GLU A 99 18.77 -17.27 -23.29
N ASP A 100 18.17 -16.73 -22.22
CA ASP A 100 18.41 -17.20 -20.86
C ASP A 100 17.87 -18.60 -20.60
N ALA A 101 16.95 -19.11 -21.45
CA ALA A 101 16.46 -20.49 -21.39
C ALA A 101 17.60 -21.51 -21.49
N LYS A 102 18.71 -21.16 -22.16
CA LYS A 102 19.91 -22.01 -22.30
C LYS A 102 20.60 -22.31 -20.96
N LYS A 103 20.38 -21.46 -19.94
CA LYS A 103 20.95 -21.61 -18.59
C LYS A 103 20.00 -22.35 -17.64
N MET A 104 18.86 -22.82 -18.13
CA MET A 104 17.78 -23.42 -17.34
C MET A 104 17.55 -24.86 -17.77
N ALA A 105 17.01 -25.68 -16.85
CA ALA A 105 16.61 -27.04 -17.16
C ALA A 105 15.23 -27.05 -17.81
N ARG A 106 15.09 -27.61 -19.01
CA ARG A 106 13.77 -27.74 -19.67
C ARG A 106 12.93 -28.78 -18.93
N VAL A 107 11.73 -28.41 -18.50
CA VAL A 107 10.79 -29.29 -17.78
C VAL A 107 9.51 -29.60 -18.58
N ALA A 108 9.16 -28.75 -19.54
CA ALA A 108 8.09 -28.99 -20.51
C ALA A 108 8.45 -28.33 -21.86
N PRO A 109 7.69 -28.55 -22.94
CA PRO A 109 7.97 -27.94 -24.24
C PRO A 109 8.16 -26.42 -24.19
N ASP A 110 7.38 -25.75 -23.37
CA ASP A 110 7.32 -24.30 -23.16
C ASP A 110 7.78 -23.87 -21.76
N ARG A 111 8.33 -24.77 -20.94
CA ARG A 111 8.69 -24.46 -19.54
C ARG A 111 10.12 -24.83 -19.17
N PHE A 112 10.73 -23.95 -18.41
CA PHE A 112 12.12 -24.01 -17.98
C PHE A 112 12.21 -23.80 -16.46
N LEU A 113 13.06 -24.58 -15.79
CA LEU A 113 13.33 -24.51 -14.36
C LEU A 113 14.71 -23.86 -14.15
N GLU A 114 14.74 -22.76 -13.43
CA GLU A 114 15.98 -22.08 -13.08
C GLU A 114 16.73 -22.84 -11.98
N GLN A 115 18.00 -23.15 -12.24
CA GLN A 115 18.89 -23.79 -11.27
C GLN A 115 19.19 -22.80 -10.13
N GLY A 116 19.01 -23.26 -8.88
CA GLY A 116 19.22 -22.46 -7.66
C GLY A 116 17.92 -21.94 -7.05
N THR A 117 17.11 -21.20 -7.81
CA THR A 117 15.86 -20.61 -7.31
C THR A 117 14.67 -21.58 -7.36
N LYS A 118 14.77 -22.66 -8.15
CA LYS A 118 13.68 -23.60 -8.45
C LYS A 118 12.43 -22.92 -9.03
N GLN A 119 12.60 -21.76 -9.65
CA GLN A 119 11.50 -21.01 -10.27
C GLN A 119 11.20 -21.56 -11.66
N ILE A 120 9.91 -21.64 -12.00
CA ILE A 120 9.46 -22.08 -13.32
C ILE A 120 9.24 -20.84 -14.20
N TRP A 121 9.77 -20.89 -15.42
CA TRP A 121 9.65 -19.89 -16.46
C TRP A 121 8.93 -20.51 -17.65
N GLU A 122 7.97 -19.79 -18.21
CA GLU A 122 7.15 -20.19 -19.37
C GLU A 122 7.51 -19.33 -20.58
N VAL A 123 7.59 -19.95 -21.76
CA VAL A 123 7.81 -19.23 -23.01
C VAL A 123 6.49 -18.63 -23.48
N ARG A 124 6.46 -17.31 -23.64
CA ARG A 124 5.36 -16.59 -24.30
C ARG A 124 5.85 -15.83 -25.51
N LYS A 125 4.92 -15.41 -26.35
CA LYS A 125 5.19 -14.55 -27.51
C LYS A 125 4.67 -13.16 -27.22
N ALA A 126 5.47 -12.15 -27.51
CA ALA A 126 5.01 -10.76 -27.52
C ALA A 126 4.11 -10.51 -28.74
N GLU A 127 3.53 -9.32 -28.83
CA GLU A 127 2.62 -8.95 -29.94
C GLU A 127 3.32 -9.00 -31.31
N ASP A 128 4.62 -8.75 -31.34
CA ASP A 128 5.48 -8.86 -32.53
C ASP A 128 5.90 -10.30 -32.87
N GLY A 129 5.45 -11.29 -32.09
CA GLY A 129 5.80 -12.70 -32.23
C GLY A 129 7.13 -13.10 -31.59
N THR A 130 7.89 -12.16 -31.01
CA THR A 130 9.18 -12.43 -30.37
C THR A 130 8.97 -13.28 -29.11
N PRO A 131 9.61 -14.45 -28.99
CA PRO A 131 9.50 -15.27 -27.80
C PRO A 131 10.27 -14.66 -26.62
N PHE A 132 9.69 -14.72 -25.42
CA PHE A 132 10.31 -14.31 -24.17
C PHE A 132 9.92 -15.26 -23.04
N LEU A 133 10.70 -15.26 -21.97
CA LEU A 133 10.40 -16.03 -20.77
C LEU A 133 9.61 -15.17 -19.79
N VAL A 134 8.51 -15.70 -19.26
CA VAL A 134 7.75 -15.11 -18.16
C VAL A 134 7.78 -16.07 -16.98
N ARG A 135 8.01 -15.57 -15.76
CA ARG A 135 7.95 -16.44 -14.58
C ARG A 135 6.52 -16.92 -14.38
N LYS A 136 6.35 -18.25 -14.30
CA LYS A 136 5.06 -18.87 -13.99
C LYS A 136 4.79 -18.73 -12.50
N THR A 137 3.56 -18.35 -12.19
CA THR A 137 3.11 -18.18 -10.81
C THR A 137 1.73 -18.79 -10.67
N ASP A 138 1.63 -19.77 -9.78
CA ASP A 138 0.39 -20.50 -9.51
C ASP A 138 -0.37 -19.91 -8.31
N GLU A 139 0.21 -18.93 -7.62
CA GLU A 139 -0.36 -18.27 -6.45
C GLU A 139 -0.99 -16.93 -6.84
N ASP A 140 -2.15 -16.62 -6.27
CA ASP A 140 -2.72 -15.28 -6.33
C ASP A 140 -2.04 -14.34 -5.30
N LEU A 141 -2.10 -13.03 -5.59
CA LEU A 141 -1.47 -12.01 -4.74
C LEU A 141 -2.04 -12.00 -3.31
N ASP A 142 -3.31 -12.34 -3.16
CA ASP A 142 -4.02 -12.31 -1.88
C ASP A 142 -3.55 -13.41 -0.92
N THR A 143 -3.41 -14.62 -1.46
CA THR A 143 -2.86 -15.79 -0.79
C THR A 143 -1.41 -15.54 -0.41
N LEU A 144 -0.62 -15.01 -1.35
CA LEU A 144 0.79 -14.72 -1.13
C LEU A 144 1.00 -13.67 -0.02
N LEU A 145 0.23 -12.57 -0.04
CA LEU A 145 0.29 -11.55 1.02
C LEU A 145 -0.22 -12.07 2.37
N SER A 146 -1.33 -12.81 2.37
CA SER A 146 -1.92 -13.41 3.57
C SER A 146 -0.96 -14.39 4.25
N GLN A 147 -0.27 -15.23 3.49
CA GLN A 147 0.75 -16.15 4.02
C GLN A 147 1.92 -15.38 4.66
N ARG A 148 2.35 -14.25 4.07
CA ARG A 148 3.42 -13.43 4.66
C ARG A 148 2.97 -12.73 5.93
N ARG A 149 1.73 -12.22 5.97
CA ARG A 149 1.12 -11.65 7.17
C ARG A 149 1.06 -12.67 8.31
N GLN A 150 0.64 -13.91 8.04
CA GLN A 150 0.59 -14.97 9.05
C GLN A 150 1.98 -15.32 9.62
N LYS A 151 3.01 -15.39 8.75
CA LYS A 151 4.40 -15.58 9.18
C LYS A 151 4.89 -14.42 10.05
N ALA A 152 4.59 -13.19 9.65
CA ALA A 152 4.93 -11.99 10.40
C ALA A 152 4.26 -11.96 11.78
N ALA A 153 2.96 -12.26 11.86
CA ALA A 153 2.23 -12.32 13.13
C ALA A 153 2.85 -13.32 14.14
N THR A 154 3.45 -14.40 13.63
CA THR A 154 4.12 -15.40 14.48
C THR A 154 5.50 -14.92 14.97
N ALA A 155 6.24 -14.18 14.12
CA ALA A 155 7.60 -13.72 14.40
C ALA A 155 7.64 -12.39 15.19
N HIS A 156 6.69 -11.49 14.95
CA HIS A 156 6.64 -10.13 15.51
C HIS A 156 5.47 -10.00 16.51
N LYS A 157 5.49 -10.84 17.55
CA LYS A 157 4.47 -10.81 18.61
C LYS A 157 4.39 -9.43 19.25
N GLY A 158 3.23 -8.78 19.15
CA GLY A 158 2.93 -7.52 19.86
C GLY A 158 2.91 -6.25 19.02
N ILE A 159 3.21 -6.30 17.71
CA ILE A 159 3.05 -5.15 16.81
C ILE A 159 2.06 -5.53 15.72
N THR A 160 0.80 -5.12 15.86
CA THR A 160 -0.25 -5.35 14.87
C THR A 160 -0.82 -4.01 14.42
N ALA A 161 -0.02 -3.25 13.68
CA ALA A 161 -0.57 -2.18 12.86
C ALA A 161 -1.52 -2.82 11.83
N SER A 162 -2.73 -2.29 11.72
CA SER A 162 -3.72 -2.74 10.74
C SER A 162 -4.40 -1.53 10.10
N PHE A 163 -5.00 -1.72 8.94
CA PHE A 163 -5.77 -0.64 8.33
C PHE A 163 -6.96 -0.21 9.22
N ALA A 164 -7.46 -1.10 10.08
CA ALA A 164 -8.50 -0.78 11.05
C ALA A 164 -8.00 0.15 12.17
N THR A 165 -6.76 -0.01 12.64
CA THR A 165 -6.17 0.84 13.68
C THR A 165 -5.70 2.18 13.12
N LEU A 166 -5.30 2.23 11.84
CA LEU A 166 -4.95 3.49 11.16
C LEU A 166 -6.12 4.43 10.92
N LYS A 167 -7.36 3.99 11.18
CA LYS A 167 -8.56 4.85 11.10
C LYS A 167 -8.49 6.10 12.00
N THR A 168 -7.54 6.18 12.93
CA THR A 168 -7.40 7.32 13.85
C THR A 168 -6.40 8.39 13.40
N ALA A 169 -5.56 8.12 12.41
CA ALA A 169 -4.60 9.10 11.89
C ALA A 169 -4.59 9.09 10.34
N GLY A 170 -5.33 10.00 9.72
CA GLY A 170 -5.20 10.31 8.29
C GLY A 170 -6.08 9.50 7.33
N TYR A 171 -6.80 8.46 7.76
CA TYR A 171 -7.96 7.97 7.01
C TYR A 171 -9.15 8.88 7.31
N LEU A 172 -9.23 9.99 6.60
CA LEU A 172 -10.45 10.76 6.49
C LEU A 172 -11.56 9.79 6.07
N SER A 173 -12.66 9.74 6.83
CA SER A 173 -13.92 9.18 6.31
C SER A 173 -14.05 9.64 4.87
N VAL A 174 -14.28 8.77 3.90
CA VAL A 174 -14.53 9.26 2.55
C VAL A 174 -16.03 9.47 2.47
N ASP A 175 -16.44 10.70 2.25
CA ASP A 175 -17.85 11.07 2.17
C ASP A 175 -18.21 11.45 0.73
N GLU A 176 -19.49 11.39 0.38
CA GLU A 176 -19.97 11.88 -0.90
C GLU A 176 -19.62 13.37 -1.06
N GLY A 177 -19.16 13.74 -2.25
CA GLY A 177 -18.71 15.09 -2.57
C GLY A 177 -17.22 15.35 -2.35
N ASP A 178 -16.50 14.47 -1.64
CA ASP A 178 -15.06 14.61 -1.42
C ASP A 178 -14.25 14.44 -2.72
N THR A 179 -13.16 15.18 -2.86
CA THR A 179 -12.16 14.94 -3.91
C THR A 179 -11.10 14.00 -3.37
N VAL A 180 -10.90 12.88 -4.06
CA VAL A 180 -10.01 11.81 -3.61
C VAL A 180 -9.01 11.42 -4.68
N ARG A 181 -7.86 10.92 -4.23
CA ARG A 181 -6.88 10.23 -5.05
C ARG A 181 -7.12 8.73 -4.95
N PHE A 182 -7.25 8.05 -6.09
CA PHE A 182 -7.63 6.65 -6.14
C PHE A 182 -6.89 5.90 -7.25
N THR A 183 -6.76 4.58 -7.11
CA THR A 183 -6.18 3.71 -8.14
C THR A 183 -7.29 3.08 -8.98
N HIS A 184 -7.23 3.26 -10.30
CA HIS A 184 -8.12 2.61 -11.26
C HIS A 184 -7.33 2.09 -12.46
N LYS A 185 -7.47 0.80 -12.76
CA LYS A 185 -6.74 0.12 -13.86
C LYS A 185 -5.22 0.33 -13.78
N GLY A 186 -4.66 0.24 -12.57
CA GLY A 186 -3.22 0.40 -12.33
C GLY A 186 -2.69 1.83 -12.46
N LEU A 187 -3.57 2.82 -12.61
CA LEU A 187 -3.20 4.24 -12.67
C LEU A 187 -3.80 4.98 -11.47
N THR A 188 -2.99 5.83 -10.85
CA THR A 188 -3.46 6.76 -9.82
C THR A 188 -4.12 7.98 -10.50
N LYS A 189 -5.37 8.27 -10.13
CA LYS A 189 -6.18 9.40 -10.63
C LYS A 189 -6.70 10.24 -9.46
N VAL A 190 -7.21 11.43 -9.78
CA VAL A 190 -7.89 12.31 -8.82
C VAL A 190 -9.29 12.59 -9.35
N GLY A 191 -10.31 12.49 -8.48
CA GLY A 191 -11.70 12.71 -8.87
C GLY A 191 -12.60 12.94 -7.66
N ARG A 192 -13.84 13.34 -7.92
CA ARG A 192 -14.84 13.62 -6.90
C ARG A 192 -15.74 12.40 -6.69
N VAL A 193 -15.93 12.01 -5.43
CA VAL A 193 -16.86 10.94 -5.05
C VAL A 193 -18.29 11.44 -5.28
N GLU A 194 -19.02 10.76 -6.15
CA GLU A 194 -20.43 11.08 -6.42
C GLU A 194 -21.36 10.35 -5.45
N ARG A 195 -21.08 9.07 -5.20
CA ARG A 195 -21.89 8.20 -4.33
C ARG A 195 -21.17 6.91 -3.97
N PHE A 196 -21.68 6.22 -2.95
CA PHE A 196 -21.33 4.82 -2.65
C PHE A 196 -22.47 3.87 -3.05
N ASP A 197 -22.15 2.60 -3.28
CA ASP A 197 -23.16 1.51 -3.33
C ASP A 197 -23.15 0.69 -2.03
N ASP A 198 -24.08 -0.28 -1.96
CA ASP A 198 -24.28 -1.14 -0.79
C ASP A 198 -23.07 -2.06 -0.49
N ASP A 199 -22.16 -2.21 -1.46
CA ASP A 199 -20.92 -3.01 -1.35
C ASP A 199 -19.69 -2.14 -1.04
N ASP A 200 -19.90 -0.90 -0.54
CA ASP A 200 -18.85 0.09 -0.26
C ASP A 200 -17.96 0.46 -1.48
N ASN A 201 -18.49 0.32 -2.70
CA ASN A 201 -17.79 0.83 -3.89
C ASN A 201 -18.11 2.31 -4.10
N ALA A 202 -17.07 3.10 -4.33
CA ALA A 202 -17.18 4.50 -4.68
C ALA A 202 -17.35 4.68 -6.19
N TYR A 203 -18.34 5.49 -6.58
CA TYR A 203 -18.47 6.04 -7.92
C TYR A 203 -17.80 7.41 -7.95
N ILE A 204 -16.74 7.55 -8.75
CA ILE A 204 -15.88 8.73 -8.76
C ILE A 204 -15.87 9.35 -10.16
N ALA A 205 -16.21 10.64 -10.24
CA ALA A 205 -16.07 11.45 -11.44
C ALA A 205 -14.64 12.01 -11.54
N SER A 206 -13.92 11.68 -12.60
CA SER A 206 -12.53 12.08 -12.84
C SER A 206 -12.41 12.70 -14.24
N GLY A 207 -12.63 14.02 -14.34
CA GLY A 207 -12.76 14.70 -15.63
C GLY A 207 -14.05 14.26 -16.34
N GLU A 208 -13.93 13.78 -17.57
CA GLU A 208 -15.07 13.25 -18.35
C GLU A 208 -15.39 11.77 -18.06
N GLU A 209 -14.53 11.09 -17.31
CA GLU A 209 -14.68 9.65 -17.01
C GLU A 209 -15.41 9.43 -15.68
N LYS A 210 -16.27 8.40 -15.64
CA LYS A 210 -16.85 7.86 -14.40
C LYS A 210 -16.20 6.52 -14.06
N CYS A 211 -15.58 6.46 -12.90
CA CYS A 211 -14.89 5.27 -12.39
C CYS A 211 -15.71 4.63 -11.28
N LYS A 212 -15.85 3.30 -11.29
CA LYS A 212 -16.27 2.53 -10.11
C LYS A 212 -15.05 1.88 -9.50
N VAL A 213 -14.80 2.10 -8.22
CA VAL A 213 -13.67 1.51 -7.49
C VAL A 213 -14.10 1.08 -6.09
N ALA A 214 -13.48 0.01 -5.56
CA ALA A 214 -13.70 -0.38 -4.17
C ALA A 214 -13.12 0.66 -3.22
N ALA A 215 -13.70 0.86 -2.03
CA ALA A 215 -13.19 1.82 -1.04
C ALA A 215 -11.67 1.70 -0.75
N PRO A 216 -11.06 0.49 -0.65
CA PRO A 216 -9.60 0.36 -0.45
C PRO A 216 -8.74 0.93 -1.59
N ALA A 217 -9.31 1.12 -2.79
CA ALA A 217 -8.65 1.75 -3.92
C ALA A 217 -8.44 3.24 -3.72
N ILE A 218 -9.15 3.86 -2.77
CA ILE A 218 -8.99 5.26 -2.41
C ILE A 218 -7.75 5.39 -1.51
N VAL A 219 -6.75 6.09 -2.03
CA VAL A 219 -5.44 6.24 -1.40
C VAL A 219 -5.48 7.38 -0.39
N GLU A 220 -6.13 8.49 -0.75
CA GLU A 220 -6.10 9.75 0.00
C GLU A 220 -7.32 10.62 -0.31
N VAL A 221 -7.83 11.35 0.68
CA VAL A 221 -8.77 12.46 0.47
C VAL A 221 -7.97 13.73 0.23
N VAL A 222 -8.03 14.26 -0.99
CA VAL A 222 -7.30 15.48 -1.42
C VAL A 222 -8.01 16.73 -0.89
N GLN A 223 -9.33 16.73 -0.94
CA GLN A 223 -10.14 17.85 -0.47
C GLN A 223 -11.47 17.33 0.07
N LYS A 224 -11.83 17.77 1.27
CA LYS A 224 -13.14 17.52 1.86
C LYS A 224 -14.21 18.42 1.24
N ASP A 225 -15.41 17.89 1.04
CA ASP A 225 -16.53 18.70 0.62
C ASP A 225 -16.81 19.79 1.68
N PRO A 226 -16.91 21.07 1.29
CA PRO A 226 -17.15 22.15 2.24
C PRO A 226 -18.41 21.95 3.09
N LYS A 227 -19.44 21.28 2.57
CA LYS A 227 -20.66 21.01 3.34
C LYS A 227 -20.38 19.99 4.44
N THR A 228 -19.63 18.94 4.15
CA THR A 228 -19.20 17.95 5.14
C THR A 228 -18.41 18.60 6.28
N ILE A 229 -17.51 19.55 5.95
CA ILE A 229 -16.78 20.33 6.96
C ILE A 229 -17.74 21.17 7.81
N GLN A 230 -18.67 21.89 7.19
CA GLN A 230 -19.64 22.72 7.90
C GLN A 230 -20.57 21.91 8.80
N ASP A 231 -21.06 20.78 8.31
CA ASP A 231 -21.91 19.86 9.07
C ASP A 231 -21.16 19.26 10.26
N TYR A 232 -19.89 18.90 10.07
CA TYR A 232 -19.04 18.44 11.15
C TYR A 232 -18.82 19.53 12.22
N LYS A 233 -18.52 20.76 11.78
CA LYS A 233 -18.39 21.93 12.69
C LYS A 233 -19.69 22.15 13.45
N ALA A 234 -20.85 22.09 12.79
CA ALA A 234 -22.16 22.28 13.41
C ALA A 234 -22.50 21.18 14.42
N LYS A 235 -22.30 19.91 14.07
CA LYS A 235 -22.52 18.76 14.97
C LYS A 235 -21.58 18.80 16.17
N SER A 236 -20.31 19.10 15.96
CA SER A 236 -19.32 19.25 17.04
C SER A 236 -19.73 20.38 17.99
N ARG A 237 -20.13 21.54 17.44
CA ARG A 237 -20.63 22.67 18.25
C ARG A 237 -21.87 22.29 19.06
N GLN A 238 -22.80 21.54 18.48
CA GLN A 238 -24.00 21.06 19.18
C GLN A 238 -23.68 20.05 20.28
N TYR A 239 -22.69 19.19 20.06
CA TYR A 239 -22.25 18.23 21.07
C TYR A 239 -21.58 18.94 22.25
N PHE A 240 -20.60 19.81 21.96
CA PHE A 240 -19.87 20.52 23.01
C PHE A 240 -20.74 21.50 23.78
N SER A 241 -21.74 22.13 23.16
CA SER A 241 -22.69 23.00 23.87
C SER A 241 -23.61 22.25 24.84
N LYS A 242 -23.77 20.93 24.71
CA LYS A 242 -24.51 20.09 25.67
C LYS A 242 -23.68 19.69 26.88
N ILE A 243 -22.36 19.68 26.75
CA ILE A 243 -21.44 19.12 27.75
C ILE A 243 -20.73 20.23 28.53
N PHE A 244 -20.41 21.34 27.86
CA PHE A 244 -19.67 22.44 28.45
C PHE A 244 -20.58 23.64 28.78
N PRO A 245 -20.28 24.38 29.87
CA PRO A 245 -20.97 25.63 30.18
C PRO A 245 -20.88 26.63 29.02
N ALA A 246 -21.94 27.43 28.83
CA ALA A 246 -22.06 28.35 27.71
C ALA A 246 -20.91 29.38 27.61
N GLU A 247 -20.30 29.76 28.73
CA GLU A 247 -19.16 30.69 28.75
C GLU A 247 -17.88 30.07 28.17
N TYR A 248 -17.65 28.78 28.43
CA TYR A 248 -16.51 28.04 27.89
C TYR A 248 -16.62 27.92 26.36
N MET A 249 -17.84 27.66 25.86
CA MET A 249 -18.12 27.62 24.42
C MET A 249 -17.90 28.97 23.73
N LYS A 250 -18.21 30.09 24.39
CA LYS A 250 -17.95 31.43 23.85
C LYS A 250 -16.45 31.72 23.73
N GLN A 251 -15.65 31.31 24.71
CA GLN A 251 -14.19 31.47 24.66
C GLN A 251 -13.57 30.59 23.58
N TRP A 252 -13.98 29.32 23.49
CA TRP A 252 -13.46 28.36 22.52
C TRP A 252 -13.77 28.74 21.07
N MET A 253 -14.97 29.30 20.80
CA MET A 253 -15.30 29.80 19.46
C MET A 253 -14.53 31.06 19.10
N LYS A 254 -14.29 31.95 20.07
CA LYS A 254 -13.50 33.16 19.84
C LYS A 254 -12.04 32.84 19.51
N SER A 255 -11.45 31.81 20.12
CA SER A 255 -10.09 31.36 19.76
C SER A 255 -10.01 30.75 18.35
N GLY A 256 -11.03 29.99 17.92
CA GLY A 256 -11.04 29.38 16.58
C GLY A 256 -11.18 30.38 15.43
N GLU A 257 -11.95 31.47 15.61
CA GLU A 257 -12.08 32.55 14.61
C GLU A 257 -10.81 33.41 14.48
N THR A 258 -9.93 33.38 15.49
CA THR A 258 -8.69 34.16 15.49
C THR A 258 -7.59 33.46 14.67
N GLU A 259 -7.60 32.12 14.61
CA GLU A 259 -6.67 31.34 13.78
C GLU A 259 -7.06 31.31 12.29
N GLU A 260 -8.36 31.38 11.96
CA GLU A 260 -8.85 31.36 10.56
C GLU A 260 -8.56 32.67 9.80
N ASN A 261 -8.20 33.75 10.48
CA ASN A 261 -7.80 35.05 9.90
C ASN A 261 -6.27 35.28 9.90
N ALA A 262 -5.48 34.31 10.36
CA ALA A 262 -4.04 34.35 10.22
C ALA A 262 -3.68 33.73 8.87
N ASP A 263 -3.48 34.58 7.85
CA ASP A 263 -3.00 34.17 6.53
C ASP A 263 -1.75 33.27 6.67
N PRO A 264 -1.72 32.09 6.03
CA PRO A 264 -0.48 31.35 5.87
C PRO A 264 0.40 32.09 4.87
N GLN A 265 1.52 32.65 5.34
CA GLN A 265 2.62 33.10 4.48
C GLN A 265 3.34 31.90 3.85
#